data_AF-A0A379AAJ6-F1
#
_entry.id   AF-A0A379AAJ6-F1
#
_cell.length_a   1.000
_cell.length_b   1.000
_cell.length_c   1.000
_cell.angle_alpha   90.00
_cell.angle_beta   90.00
_cell.angle_gamma   90.00
#
_symmetry.space_group_name_H-M   'P 1'
#
loop_
_entity.id
_entity.type
_entity.pdbx_description
1 polymer ?
#
loop_
_entity_poly.entity_id
_entity_poly.type
_entity_poly.pdbx_seq_one_letter_code
_entity_poly.pdbx_strand_id
1 'polypeptide(L)'
;MPTAILLSLVASLCACGASGVAGGSLLLIPVACNMFGIPNDLAMQVVAVGFIIGVLQDSAETALNSSTDILFTAAVCQAEAERETSRA
;
A
#
# COMPACT_ATOMS: atom_id res chain seq x y z
N MET A 1 -14.85 -13.25 6.69
CA MET A 1 -14.78 -13.09 5.21
C MET A 1 -15.30 -11.72 4.76
N PRO A 2 -16.51 -11.26 5.11
CA PRO A 2 -17.01 -9.96 4.64
C PRO A 2 -16.15 -8.78 5.08
N THR A 3 -15.70 -8.82 6.34
CA THR A 3 -14.87 -7.77 6.95
C THR A 3 -13.48 -7.65 6.34
N ALA A 4 -12.87 -8.76 5.90
CA ALA A 4 -11.56 -8.75 5.27
C ALA A 4 -11.60 -8.13 3.85
N ILE A 5 -12.66 -8.42 3.09
CA ILE A 5 -12.88 -7.80 1.77
C ILE A 5 -13.15 -6.30 1.94
N LEU A 6 -14.00 -5.94 2.90
CA LEU A 6 -14.28 -4.53 3.22
C LEU A 6 -12.99 -3.81 3.65
N LEU A 7 -12.18 -4.43 4.49
CA LEU A 7 -10.91 -3.87 4.90
C LEU A 7 -9.95 -3.70 3.72
N SER A 8 -9.90 -4.66 2.79
CA SER A 8 -9.08 -4.53 1.59
C SER A 8 -9.51 -3.30 0.77
N LEU A 9 -10.81 -3.09 0.57
CA LEU A 9 -11.32 -1.92 -0.16
C LEU A 9 -10.98 -0.61 0.57
N VAL A 10 -11.25 -0.56 1.88
CA VAL A 10 -10.97 0.62 2.70
C VAL A 10 -9.47 0.91 2.71
N ALA A 11 -8.62 -0.09 2.90
CA ALA A 11 -7.17 0.05 2.89
C ALA A 11 -6.65 0.58 1.54
N SER A 12 -7.17 0.08 0.41
CA SER A 12 -6.81 0.60 -0.91
C SER A 12 -7.17 2.08 -1.07
N LEU A 13 -8.38 2.50 -0.67
CA LEU A 13 -8.78 3.90 -0.72
C LEU A 13 -7.92 4.78 0.19
N CYS A 14 -7.65 4.32 1.42
CA CYS A 14 -6.84 5.08 2.36
C CYS A 14 -5.37 5.15 1.93
N ALA A 15 -4.82 4.10 1.29
CA ALA A 15 -3.48 4.12 0.73
C ALA A 15 -3.36 5.16 -0.40
N CYS A 16 -4.37 5.29 -1.26
CA CYS A 16 -4.42 6.38 -2.23
C CYS A 16 -4.40 7.76 -1.57
N GLY A 17 -5.09 7.93 -0.44
CA GLY A 17 -5.14 9.20 0.30
C GLY A 17 -3.89 9.52 1.13
N ALA A 18 -3.10 8.50 1.50
CA ALA A 18 -1.86 8.64 2.27
C ALA A 18 -0.61 8.84 1.39
N SER A 19 -0.76 8.79 0.07
CA SER A 19 0.33 8.94 -0.91
C SER A 19 1.05 10.28 -0.73
N GLY A 20 2.31 10.23 -0.31
CA GLY A 20 3.16 11.40 -0.08
C GLY A 20 3.38 11.80 1.39
N VAL A 21 2.79 11.08 2.35
CA VAL A 21 3.02 11.30 3.79
C VAL A 21 3.94 10.22 4.35
N ALA A 22 5.06 10.62 4.94
CA ALA A 22 5.97 9.69 5.63
C ALA A 22 5.22 8.93 6.74
N GLY A 23 5.26 7.60 6.68
CA GLY A 23 4.54 6.74 7.63
C GLY A 23 3.02 6.73 7.46
N GLY A 24 2.50 7.07 6.28
CA GLY A 24 1.06 7.06 5.98
C GLY A 24 0.36 5.72 6.30
N SER A 25 1.06 4.60 6.15
CA SER A 25 0.59 3.26 6.53
C SER A 25 0.38 3.07 8.05
N LEU A 26 1.09 3.83 8.91
CA LEU A 26 0.88 3.79 10.36
C LEU A 26 -0.49 4.35 10.76
N LEU A 27 -1.05 5.28 9.98
CA LEU A 27 -2.39 5.83 10.19
C LEU A 27 -3.51 4.84 9.81
N LEU A 28 -3.19 3.80 9.04
CA LEU A 28 -4.15 2.74 8.66
C LEU A 28 -4.32 1.69 9.75
N ILE A 29 -3.36 1.57 10.67
CA ILE A 29 -3.36 0.56 11.73
C ILE A 29 -4.59 0.71 12.64
N PRO A 30 -4.94 1.90 13.17
CA PRO A 30 -6.13 2.04 14.02
C PRO A 30 -7.44 1.73 13.29
N VAL A 31 -7.52 2.04 11.98
CA VAL A 31 -8.70 1.76 11.16
C VAL A 31 -8.89 0.25 11.01
N ALA A 32 -7.82 -0.48 10.67
CA ALA A 32 -7.87 -1.94 10.58
C ALA A 32 -8.20 -2.59 11.92
N CYS A 33 -7.56 -2.15 13.01
CA CYS A 33 -7.80 -2.63 14.36
C CYS A 33 -9.27 -2.44 14.78
N ASN A 34 -9.86 -1.28 14.52
CA ASN A 34 -11.25 -1.01 14.85
C ASN A 34 -12.23 -1.96 14.12
N MET A 35 -11.97 -2.26 12.84
CA MET A 35 -12.81 -3.18 12.03
C MET A 35 -12.78 -4.63 12.52
N PHE A 36 -11.74 -5.03 13.26
CA PHE A 36 -11.64 -6.34 13.90
C PHE A 36 -12.06 -6.33 15.38
N GLY A 37 -12.57 -5.20 15.90
CA GLY A 37 -12.95 -5.07 17.30
C GLY A 37 -11.75 -5.05 18.26
N ILE A 38 -10.56 -4.68 17.76
CA ILE A 38 -9.36 -4.56 18.57
C ILE A 38 -9.42 -3.24 19.36
N PRO A 39 -9.22 -3.27 20.69
CA PRO A 39 -9.21 -2.08 21.53
C PRO A 39 -8.17 -1.04 21.09
N ASN A 40 -8.48 0.26 21.25
CA ASN A 40 -7.63 1.34 20.76
C ASN A 40 -6.28 1.43 21.50
N ASP A 41 -6.25 1.10 22.79
CA ASP A 41 -5.02 0.98 23.57
C ASP A 41 -4.07 -0.08 22.97
N LEU A 42 -4.62 -1.22 22.52
CA LEU A 42 -3.83 -2.24 21.82
C LEU A 42 -3.46 -1.79 20.40
N ALA A 43 -4.36 -1.12 19.67
CA ALA A 43 -4.08 -0.56 18.35
C ALA A 43 -2.90 0.44 18.38
N MET A 44 -2.86 1.30 19.41
CA MET A 44 -1.75 2.24 19.61
C MET A 44 -0.43 1.55 19.95
N GLN A 45 -0.45 0.37 20.59
CA GLN A 45 0.76 -0.45 20.75
C GLN A 45 1.25 -0.99 19.41
N VAL A 46 0.35 -1.40 18.51
CA VAL A 46 0.73 -1.85 17.16
C VAL A 46 1.31 -0.69 16.33
N VAL A 47 0.75 0.52 16.44
CA VAL A 47 1.34 1.73 15.84
C VAL A 47 2.76 1.97 16.37
N ALA A 48 2.97 1.82 17.68
CA ALA A 48 4.30 1.98 18.29
C ALA A 48 5.31 0.93 17.77
N VAL A 49 4.89 -0.33 17.60
CA VAL A 49 5.72 -1.36 16.95
C VAL A 49 6.06 -0.94 15.52
N GLY A 50 5.07 -0.49 14.74
CA GLY A 50 5.27 -0.01 13.37
C GLY A 50 6.26 1.16 13.30
N PHE A 51 6.25 2.06 14.28
CA PHE A 51 7.24 3.13 14.37
C PHE A 51 8.65 2.60 14.68
N ILE A 52 8.79 1.63 15.58
CA ILE A 52 10.09 1.01 15.92
C ILE A 52 10.72 0.34 14.70
N ILE A 53 9.92 -0.39 13.91
CA ILE A 53 10.41 -1.06 12.70
C ILE A 53 10.28 -0.18 11.44
N GLY A 54 9.96 1.10 11.62
CA GLY A 54 9.49 1.99 10.55
C GLY A 54 10.46 2.09 9.37
N VAL A 55 11.77 2.07 9.62
CA VAL A 55 12.78 2.09 8.54
C VAL A 55 12.67 0.87 7.63
N LEU A 56 12.51 -0.33 8.21
CA LEU A 56 12.36 -1.57 7.43
C LEU A 56 11.00 -1.60 6.72
N GLN A 57 9.94 -1.20 7.41
CA GLN A 57 8.59 -1.17 6.87
C GLN A 57 8.48 -0.20 5.69
N ASP A 58 8.90 1.05 5.86
CA ASP A 58 8.80 2.11 4.86
C ASP A 58 9.69 1.84 3.65
N SER A 59 10.88 1.26 3.86
CA SER A 59 11.75 0.82 2.77
C SER A 59 11.11 -0.28 1.93
N ALA A 60 10.51 -1.28 2.58
CA ALA A 60 9.83 -2.38 1.89
C ALA A 60 8.54 -1.88 1.19
N GLU A 61 7.76 -1.04 1.85
CA GLU A 61 6.55 -0.41 1.29
C GLU A 61 6.89 0.44 0.06
N THR A 62 7.92 1.27 0.15
CA THR A 62 8.40 2.11 -0.95
C THR A 62 8.97 1.26 -2.09
N ALA A 63 9.77 0.23 -1.79
CA ALA A 63 10.32 -0.66 -2.81
C ALA A 63 9.23 -1.42 -3.56
N LEU A 64 8.20 -1.92 -2.86
CA LEU A 64 7.09 -2.61 -3.48
C LEU A 64 6.25 -1.65 -4.34
N ASN A 65 5.90 -0.48 -3.80
CA ASN A 65 5.12 0.53 -4.53
C ASN A 65 5.83 0.97 -5.82
N SER A 66 7.12 1.29 -5.75
CA SER A 66 7.92 1.70 -6.92
C SER A 66 8.26 0.56 -7.90
N SER A 67 8.33 -0.71 -7.43
CA SER A 67 8.59 -1.85 -8.32
C SER A 67 7.47 -2.05 -9.35
N THR A 68 6.23 -1.71 -8.98
CA THR A 68 5.07 -1.80 -9.88
C THR A 68 5.16 -0.76 -10.99
N ASP A 69 5.71 0.43 -10.71
CA ASP A 69 5.94 1.46 -11.72
C ASP A 69 6.91 0.98 -12.80
N ILE A 70 7.97 0.26 -12.42
CA ILE A 70 8.94 -0.34 -13.36
C ILE A 70 8.24 -1.38 -14.25
N LEU A 71 7.51 -2.32 -13.65
CA LEU A 71 6.82 -3.37 -14.40
C LEU A 71 5.76 -2.80 -15.35
N PHE A 72 5.00 -1.80 -14.89
CA PHE A 72 3.98 -1.15 -15.71
C PHE A 72 4.61 -0.39 -16.87
N THR A 73 5.69 0.36 -16.61
CA THR A 73 6.44 1.05 -17.67
C THR A 73 6.96 0.06 -18.72
N ALA A 74 7.57 -1.04 -18.29
CA ALA A 74 8.07 -2.08 -19.21
C ALA A 74 6.94 -2.69 -20.07
N ALA A 75 5.79 -3.00 -19.46
CA ALA A 75 4.64 -3.53 -20.18
C ALA A 75 4.09 -2.55 -21.23
N VAL A 76 4.03 -1.26 -20.89
CA VAL A 76 3.61 -0.21 -21.83
C VAL A 76 4.61 -0.07 -22.98
N CYS A 77 5.91 0.00 -22.69
CA CYS A 77 6.94 0.10 -23.72
C CYS A 77 6.91 -1.09 -24.70
N GLN A 78 6.70 -2.31 -24.21
CA GLN A 78 6.58 -3.48 -25.06
C GLN A 78 5.35 -3.40 -25.97
N ALA A 79 4.19 -3.02 -25.41
CA ALA A 79 2.97 -2.87 -26.20
C ALA A 79 3.09 -1.76 -27.27
N GLU A 80 3.84 -0.69 -27.00
CA GLU A 80 4.12 0.35 -27.99
C GLU A 80 5.03 -0.15 -29.10
N ALA A 81 6.12 -0.87 -28.79
CA ALA A 81 7.02 -1.45 -29.78
C ALA A 81 6.31 -2.46 -30.72
N GLU A 82 5.41 -3.29 -30.17
CA GLU A 82 4.58 -4.22 -30.96
C GLU A 82 3.62 -3.47 -31.90
N ARG A 83 3.03 -2.35 -31.42
CA ARG A 83 2.16 -1.50 -32.24
C ARG A 83 2.92 -0.77 -33.35
N GLU A 84 4.13 -0.29 -33.08
CA GLU A 84 4.98 0.34 -34.10
C GLU A 84 5.38 -0.67 -35.17
N THR A 85 5.80 -1.87 -34.76
CA THR A 85 6.13 -2.95 -35.69
C THR A 85 4.94 -3.38 -36.53
N SER A 86 3.73 -3.40 -35.97
CA SER A 86 2.49 -3.75 -36.71
C SER A 86 2.02 -2.65 -37.67
N ARG A 87 2.52 -1.41 -37.51
CA ARG A 87 2.18 -0.26 -38.37
C ARG A 87 3.18 -0.04 -39.51
N ALA A 88 4.36 -0.68 -39.44
CA ALA A 88 5.40 -0.66 -40.47
C ALA A 88 5.14 -1.76 -41.51
#